data_AF-A0A4S8K528-F1
#
_entry.id   AF-A0A4S8K528-F1
#
_cell.length_a   1.000
_cell.length_b   1.000
_cell.length_c   1.000
_cell.angle_alpha   90.00
_cell.angle_beta   90.00
_cell.angle_gamma   90.00
#
_symmetry.space_group_name_H-M   'P 1'
#
loop_
_entity.id
_entity.type
_entity.pdbx_description
1 polymer ?
#
loop_
_entity_poly.entity_id
_entity_poly.type
_entity_poly.pdbx_seq_one_letter_code
_entity_poly.pdbx_strand_id
1 'polypeptide(L)'
;MTESLVVQIPLQEDEYLVGIEGSVDTLSTITLVRNLTLRTNKKSYEPFGTSGGKPFSVPVATGKIIGFFRRAGALIDAIGVYLAPN
;
A
#
# COMPACT_ATOMS: atom_id res chain seq x y z
N MET A 1 -21.04 -16.64 1.05
CA MET A 1 -19.85 -16.74 0.19
C MET A 1 -19.71 -15.41 -0.51
N THR A 2 -18.85 -14.53 -0.01
CA THR A 2 -18.56 -13.24 -0.65
C THR A 2 -17.37 -13.44 -1.57
N GLU A 3 -17.53 -13.14 -2.86
CA GLU A 3 -16.40 -13.09 -3.78
C GLU A 3 -15.37 -12.09 -3.24
N SER A 4 -14.11 -12.53 -3.17
CA SER A 4 -13.01 -11.61 -2.91
C SER A 4 -12.80 -10.79 -4.17
N LEU A 5 -13.07 -9.48 -4.12
CA LEU A 5 -12.74 -8.58 -5.21
C LEU A 5 -11.22 -8.51 -5.33
N VAL A 6 -10.66 -9.20 -6.32
CA VAL A 6 -9.24 -9.11 -6.62
C VAL A 6 -9.03 -7.92 -7.55
N VAL A 7 -8.34 -6.89 -7.06
CA VAL A 7 -7.91 -5.78 -7.90
C VAL A 7 -6.52 -6.07 -8.45
N GLN A 8 -6.37 -6.01 -9.77
CA GLN A 8 -5.09 -6.10 -10.44
C GLN A 8 -4.62 -4.71 -10.89
N ILE A 9 -3.34 -4.44 -10.66
CA ILE A 9 -2.69 -3.20 -11.06
C ILE A 9 -1.56 -3.56 -12.03
N PRO A 10 -1.86 -3.66 -13.34
CA PRO A 10 -0.82 -3.84 -14.34
C PRO A 10 -0.04 -2.54 -14.49
N LEU A 11 1.28 -2.62 -14.31
CA LEU A 11 2.19 -1.51 -14.57
C LEU A 11 2.68 -1.58 -16.02
N GLN A 12 2.86 -0.42 -16.64
CA GLN A 12 3.50 -0.29 -17.96
C GLN A 12 5.02 -0.56 -17.86
N GLU A 13 5.69 -0.76 -18.99
CA GLU A 13 7.13 -1.10 -19.06
C GLU A 13 8.04 -0.09 -18.32
N ASP A 14 7.65 1.18 -18.31
CA ASP A 14 8.34 2.30 -17.65
C ASP A 14 7.55 2.86 -16.44
N GLU A 15 6.60 2.09 -15.91
CA GLU A 15 5.84 2.46 -14.71
C GLU A 15 6.33 1.66 -13.50
N TYR A 16 6.74 2.36 -12.45
CA TYR A 16 7.25 1.78 -11.21
C TYR A 16 6.76 2.57 -10.01
N LEU A 17 6.73 1.88 -8.87
CA LEU A 17 6.26 2.44 -7.61
C LEU A 17 7.28 3.42 -7.02
N VAL A 18 6.79 4.60 -6.65
CA VAL A 18 7.55 5.71 -6.03
C VAL A 18 6.96 6.15 -4.70
N GLY A 19 5.99 5.40 -4.17
CA GLY A 19 5.50 5.61 -2.83
C GLY A 19 4.27 4.80 -2.50
N ILE A 20 3.98 4.76 -1.20
CA ILE A 20 2.73 4.27 -0.67
C ILE A 20 2.14 5.28 0.30
N GLU A 21 0.83 5.38 0.29
CA GLU A 21 0.06 6.18 1.24
C GLU A 21 -1.07 5.31 1.78
N GLY A 22 -1.60 5.64 2.95
CA GLY A 22 -2.74 4.91 3.47
C GLY A 22 -3.12 5.38 4.85
N SER A 23 -3.90 4.57 5.55
CA SER A 23 -4.18 4.80 6.96
C SER A 23 -4.12 3.52 7.77
N VAL A 24 -3.79 3.68 9.06
CA VAL A 24 -3.76 2.62 10.06
C VAL A 24 -4.76 2.92 11.15
N ASP A 25 -5.38 1.89 11.69
CA ASP A 25 -6.29 2.02 12.82
C ASP A 25 -6.01 0.93 13.85
N THR A 26 -6.28 1.23 15.12
CA THR A 26 -6.13 0.27 16.22
C THR A 26 -7.48 0.10 16.91
N LEU A 27 -8.11 -1.04 16.66
CA LEU A 27 -9.36 -1.43 17.29
C LEU A 27 -9.07 -2.40 18.43
N SER A 28 -9.20 -1.90 19.66
CA SER A 28 -8.82 -2.64 20.87
C SER A 28 -7.35 -3.10 20.82
N THR A 29 -7.09 -4.39 20.58
CA THR A 29 -5.73 -4.97 20.53
C THR A 29 -5.25 -5.25 19.10
N ILE A 30 -6.07 -4.95 18.08
CA ILE A 30 -5.76 -5.23 16.68
C ILE A 30 -5.43 -3.93 15.96
N THR A 31 -4.19 -3.83 15.46
CA THR A 31 -3.77 -2.78 14.53
C THR A 31 -3.89 -3.30 13.11
N LEU A 32 -4.50 -2.53 12.21
CA LEU A 32 -4.60 -2.88 10.80
C LEU A 32 -4.42 -1.70 9.86
N VAL A 33 -3.96 -1.99 8.65
CA VAL A 33 -3.95 -1.09 7.50
C VAL A 33 -5.37 -1.01 6.95
N ARG A 34 -5.99 0.17 7.03
CA ARG A 34 -7.39 0.44 6.64
C ARG A 34 -7.54 0.61 5.14
N ASN A 35 -6.60 1.34 4.53
CA ASN A 35 -6.51 1.52 3.09
C ASN A 35 -5.06 1.71 2.64
N LEU A 36 -4.85 1.52 1.34
CA LEU A 36 -3.57 1.73 0.69
C LEU A 36 -3.75 2.36 -0.69
N THR A 37 -3.08 3.48 -0.93
CA THR A 37 -2.89 4.11 -2.23
C THR A 37 -1.48 3.77 -2.71
N LEU A 38 -1.36 3.30 -3.95
CA LEU A 38 -0.06 3.06 -4.59
C LEU A 38 0.29 4.22 -5.50
N ARG A 39 1.47 4.83 -5.32
CA ARG A 39 1.96 5.90 -6.18
C ARG A 39 3.02 5.36 -7.12
N THR A 40 2.86 5.63 -8.40
CA THR A 40 3.86 5.38 -9.44
C THR A 40 4.46 6.68 -9.94
N ASN A 41 5.54 6.58 -10.70
CA ASN A 41 6.10 7.71 -11.45
C ASN A 41 5.14 8.30 -12.49
N LYS A 42 4.00 7.66 -12.76
CA LYS A 42 3.01 8.11 -13.75
C LYS A 42 1.70 8.59 -13.12
N LYS A 43 1.20 7.89 -12.09
CA LYS A 43 -0.12 8.15 -11.50
C LYS A 43 -0.23 7.57 -10.10
N SER A 44 -1.36 7.85 -9.45
CA SER A 44 -1.77 7.19 -8.22
C SER A 44 -2.88 6.18 -8.54
N TYR A 45 -2.85 5.03 -7.87
CA TYR A 45 -3.93 4.07 -7.85
C TYR A 45 -4.71 4.24 -6.55
N GLU A 46 -6.02 4.45 -6.70
CA GLU A 46 -6.99 4.79 -5.65
C GLU A 46 -6.82 3.99 -4.35
N PRO A 47 -7.20 4.58 -3.19
CA PRO A 47 -7.09 3.91 -1.92
C PRO A 47 -7.92 2.62 -1.90
N PHE A 48 -7.24 1.48 -1.83
CA PHE A 48 -7.86 0.17 -1.68
C PHE A 48 -8.17 -0.08 -0.21
N GLY A 49 -9.44 -0.19 0.14
CA GLY A 49 -9.89 -0.49 1.49
C GLY A 49 -10.97 0.48 1.98
N THR A 50 -10.96 0.77 3.27
CA THR A 50 -11.97 1.63 3.93
C THR A 50 -11.34 2.91 4.46
N SER A 51 -12.12 3.98 4.48
CA SER A 51 -11.70 5.26 5.06
C SER A 51 -11.63 5.21 6.59
N GLY A 52 -10.96 6.20 7.19
CA GLY A 52 -10.75 6.30 8.63
C GLY A 52 -9.36 5.85 9.09
N GLY A 53 -9.08 6.01 10.39
CA GLY A 53 -7.77 5.77 10.96
C GLY A 53 -6.79 6.93 10.77
N LYS A 54 -5.56 6.75 11.27
CA LYS A 54 -4.47 7.71 11.18
C LYS A 54 -3.73 7.57 9.84
N PRO A 55 -3.56 8.64 9.06
CA PRO A 55 -2.88 8.56 7.78
C PRO A 55 -1.36 8.33 7.93
N PHE A 56 -0.76 7.69 6.94
CA PHE A 56 0.68 7.58 6.74
C PHE A 56 1.03 7.81 5.27
N SER A 57 2.27 8.23 5.02
CA SER A 57 2.83 8.40 3.68
C SER A 57 4.30 8.04 3.68
N VAL A 58 4.74 7.32 2.65
CA VAL A 58 6.13 6.94 2.42
C VAL A 58 6.49 7.33 0.97
N PRO A 59 6.85 8.60 0.73
CA PRO A 59 7.31 9.04 -0.59
C PRO A 59 8.75 8.57 -0.85
N VAL A 60 9.04 8.15 -2.08
CA VAL A 60 10.40 7.80 -2.53
C VAL A 60 10.93 8.93 -3.40
N ALA A 61 11.81 9.76 -2.84
CA ALA A 61 12.40 10.90 -3.54
C ALA A 61 13.44 10.49 -4.60
N THR A 62 14.11 9.35 -4.41
CA THR A 62 15.10 8.80 -5.34
C THR A 62 15.08 7.28 -5.25
N GLY A 63 15.05 6.61 -6.40
CA GLY A 63 14.89 5.16 -6.48
C GLY A 63 13.44 4.72 -6.69
N LYS A 64 13.21 3.43 -6.49
CA LYS A 64 11.91 2.76 -6.70
C LYS A 64 11.65 1.69 -5.65
N ILE A 65 10.37 1.42 -5.39
CA ILE A 65 9.95 0.27 -4.58
C ILE A 65 10.09 -0.99 -5.44
N ILE A 66 10.88 -1.96 -4.96
CA ILE A 66 11.14 -3.24 -5.65
C ILE A 66 10.47 -4.44 -4.98
N GLY A 67 9.83 -4.24 -3.83
CA GLY A 67 9.18 -5.31 -3.11
C GLY A 67 8.48 -4.83 -1.85
N PHE A 68 7.70 -5.72 -1.27
CA PHE A 68 6.95 -5.48 -0.04
C PHE A 68 7.29 -6.55 0.99
N PHE A 69 7.20 -6.18 2.25
CA PHE A 69 7.08 -7.12 3.36
C PHE A 69 5.86 -6.73 4.19
N ARG A 70 5.27 -7.70 4.90
CA ARG A 70 4.06 -7.47 5.68
C ARG A 70 3.99 -8.35 6.91
N ARG A 71 3.15 -7.92 7.85
CA ARG A 71 2.58 -8.75 8.91
C ARG A 71 1.07 -8.82 8.68
N ALA A 72 0.50 -10.02 8.69
CA ALA A 72 -0.92 -10.21 8.43
C ALA A 72 -1.48 -11.40 9.21
N GLY A 73 -2.73 -11.23 9.65
CA GLY A 73 -3.64 -12.29 10.08
C GLY A 73 -4.82 -12.39 9.11
N ALA A 74 -6.05 -12.19 9.62
CA ALA A 74 -7.24 -12.06 8.78
C ALA A 74 -7.23 -10.79 7.91
N LEU A 75 -6.50 -9.76 8.36
CA LEU A 75 -6.27 -8.48 7.68
C LEU A 75 -4.77 -8.18 7.66
N ILE A 76 -4.36 -7.13 6.94
CA ILE A 76 -2.97 -6.65 6.95
C ILE A 76 -2.76 -5.81 8.21
N ASP A 77 -1.89 -6.27 9.11
CA ASP A 77 -1.58 -5.58 10.37
C ASP A 77 -0.54 -4.47 10.17
N ALA A 78 0.42 -4.73 9.27
CA ALA A 78 1.49 -3.80 8.91
C ALA A 78 2.03 -4.09 7.50
N ILE A 79 2.50 -3.06 6.83
CA ILE A 79 3.14 -3.13 5.51
C ILE A 79 4.43 -2.31 5.51
N GLY A 80 5.44 -2.81 4.81
CA GLY A 80 6.68 -2.09 4.53
C GLY A 80 7.19 -2.39 3.13
N VAL A 81 8.19 -1.63 2.70
CA VAL A 81 8.71 -1.64 1.33
C VAL A 81 10.22 -1.85 1.30
N TYR A 82 10.70 -2.51 0.25
CA TYR A 82 12.11 -2.54 -0.11
C TYR A 82 12.37 -1.52 -1.21
N LEU A 83 13.46 -0.77 -1.07
CA LEU A 83 13.87 0.28 -2.00
C LEU A 83 15.15 -0.13 -2.73
N ALA A 84 15.25 0.27 -3.99
CA ALA A 84 16.50 0.22 -4.75
C ALA A 84 16.74 1.57 -5.45
N PRO A 85 18.00 1.94 -5.72
CA PRO A 85 18.32 2.99 -6.68
C PRO A 85 17.67 2.70 -8.04
N ASN A 86 17.51 3.75 -8.85
CA ASN A 86 16.92 3.62 -10.18
C ASN A 86 17.79 2.79 -11.11
#